data_AF-A0A7Y3DC94-F1
#
_entry.id   AF-A0A7Y3DC94-F1
#
_cell.length_a   1.000
_cell.length_b   1.000
_cell.length_c   1.000
_cell.angle_alpha   90.00
_cell.angle_beta   90.00
_cell.angle_gamma   90.00
#
_symmetry.space_group_name_H-M   'P 1'
#
loop_
_entity.id
_entity.type
_entity.pdbx_description
1 polymer ?
#
loop_
_entity_poly.entity_id
_entity_poly.type
_entity_poly.pdbx_seq_one_letter_code
_entity_poly.pdbx_strand_id
1 'polypeptide(L)'
;MDLYTAAARLARPFVVDDRPAPLGRHALIGDGSTAALVGVDGAIDWLCLPHFDSPSMFASLLDPERGGRFQVAPAKRPFESLQAYDSQTNVLQTLFTEPGHGVACLTDFMPWTEDTRFTVSEVHRLLEVHEGALQFDVVFDPRFDYGRGETRVEIAEHGAVARGPN
;
A
#
# COMPACT_ATOMS: atom_id res chain seq x y z
N MET A 1 18.69 10.70 4.62
CA MET A 1 17.92 11.03 5.83
C MET A 1 18.91 11.07 6.97
N ASP A 2 19.00 12.16 7.76
CA ASP A 2 19.93 12.13 8.89
C ASP A 2 19.46 11.09 9.93
N LEU A 3 20.42 10.47 10.61
CA LEU A 3 20.16 9.38 11.56
C LEU A 3 19.23 9.81 12.70
N TYR A 4 19.20 11.11 13.02
CA TYR A 4 18.41 11.69 14.11
C TYR A 4 16.91 11.72 13.78
N THR A 5 16.56 12.07 12.54
CA THR A 5 15.17 12.10 12.06
C THR A 5 14.59 10.69 11.94
N ALA A 6 15.41 9.72 11.54
CA ALA A 6 15.02 8.31 11.47
C ALA A 6 14.82 7.74 12.87
N ALA A 7 15.76 8.00 13.78
CA ALA A 7 15.67 7.60 15.18
C ALA A 7 14.45 8.22 15.91
N ALA A 8 14.12 9.48 15.64
CA ALA A 8 12.97 10.15 16.26
C ALA A 8 11.62 9.59 15.78
N ARG A 9 11.52 9.18 14.50
CA ARG A 9 10.35 8.47 13.96
C ARG A 9 10.26 7.05 14.51
N LEU A 10 11.39 6.34 14.57
CA LEU A 10 11.52 5.02 15.23
C LEU A 10 11.10 5.09 16.71
N ALA A 11 11.32 6.22 17.39
CA ALA A 11 10.99 6.39 18.81
C ALA A 11 9.48 6.61 19.10
N ARG A 12 8.64 6.84 18.08
CA ARG A 12 7.19 6.99 18.23
C ARG A 12 6.45 6.33 17.06
N PRO A 13 6.26 5.00 17.08
CA PRO A 13 5.43 4.34 16.10
C PRO A 13 4.01 4.92 16.11
N PHE A 14 3.37 4.91 14.95
CA PHE A 14 1.96 5.23 14.85
C PHE A 14 1.15 4.01 15.28
N VAL A 15 0.19 4.18 16.18
CA VAL A 15 -0.73 3.10 16.55
C VAL A 15 -1.86 3.07 15.55
N VAL A 16 -1.93 1.99 14.78
CA VAL A 16 -3.02 1.73 13.84
C VAL A 16 -4.15 1.05 14.61
N ASP A 17 -5.31 1.70 14.66
CA ASP A 17 -6.56 1.16 15.19
C ASP A 17 -7.64 1.15 14.09
N ASP A 18 -8.92 1.08 14.44
CA ASP A 18 -10.02 0.99 13.47
C ASP A 18 -10.32 2.32 12.74
N ARG A 19 -9.64 3.41 13.10
CA ARG A 19 -9.84 4.72 12.47
C ARG A 19 -8.99 4.85 11.20
N PRO A 20 -9.47 5.59 10.19
CA PRO A 20 -8.66 5.92 9.02
C PRO A 20 -7.38 6.65 9.40
N ALA A 21 -6.28 6.31 8.73
CA ALA A 21 -5.02 7.02 8.89
C ALA A 21 -5.17 8.48 8.42
N PRO A 22 -4.65 9.48 9.17
CA PRO A 22 -4.68 10.86 8.70
C PRO A 22 -3.77 11.02 7.48
N LEU A 23 -4.05 12.01 6.63
CA LEU A 23 -3.31 12.21 5.36
C LEU A 23 -1.78 12.26 5.54
N GLY A 24 -1.29 12.88 6.61
CA GLY A 24 0.15 12.95 6.94
C GLY A 24 0.80 11.62 7.34
N ARG A 25 0.06 10.51 7.32
CA ARG A 25 0.50 9.14 7.57
C ARG A 25 0.41 8.27 6.31
N HIS A 26 0.55 8.91 5.14
CA HIS A 26 0.74 8.23 3.87
C HIS A 26 2.13 8.57 3.32
N ALA A 27 2.70 7.62 2.59
CA ALA A 27 3.88 7.77 1.78
C ALA A 27 3.51 7.62 0.29
N LEU A 28 4.32 8.17 -0.60
CA LEU A 28 4.13 8.13 -2.06
C LEU A 28 5.16 7.18 -2.71
N ILE A 29 4.72 6.25 -3.54
CA ILE A 29 5.57 5.44 -4.44
C ILE A 29 5.14 5.66 -5.89
N GLY A 30 6.05 5.61 -6.86
CA GLY A 30 5.72 5.88 -8.26
C GLY A 30 6.78 5.38 -9.26
N ASP A 31 6.33 5.16 -10.49
CA ASP A 31 7.14 4.69 -11.62
C ASP A 31 7.41 5.82 -12.64
N GLY A 32 7.15 7.08 -12.28
CA GLY A 32 7.28 8.23 -13.17
C GLY A 32 6.11 8.43 -14.14
N SER A 33 5.26 7.43 -14.38
CA SER A 33 4.03 7.54 -15.17
C SER A 33 2.79 7.76 -14.29
N THR A 34 2.83 7.20 -13.07
CA THR A 34 1.80 7.38 -12.04
C THR A 34 2.40 7.23 -10.63
N ALA A 35 1.56 7.30 -9.61
CA ALA A 35 1.94 7.09 -8.21
C ALA A 35 0.80 6.53 -7.35
N ALA A 36 1.17 5.75 -6.34
CA ALA A 36 0.30 5.25 -5.28
C ALA A 36 0.56 5.98 -3.95
N LEU A 37 -0.51 6.26 -3.20
CA LEU A 37 -0.43 6.66 -1.79
C LEU A 37 -0.61 5.44 -0.89
N VAL A 38 0.40 5.17 -0.07
CA VAL A 38 0.46 4.02 0.83
C VAL A 38 0.35 4.49 2.29
N GLY A 39 -0.73 4.11 2.97
CA GLY A 39 -0.96 4.39 4.38
C GLY A 39 -0.09 3.55 5.32
N VAL A 40 0.16 4.06 6.52
CA VAL A 40 0.83 3.34 7.62
C VAL A 40 0.13 2.04 8.03
N ASP A 41 -1.14 1.84 7.65
CA ASP A 41 -1.89 0.61 7.84
C ASP A 41 -1.74 -0.36 6.65
N GLY A 42 -0.75 -0.15 5.78
CA GLY A 42 -0.46 -1.00 4.63
C GLY A 42 -1.49 -0.91 3.50
N ALA A 43 -2.38 0.08 3.52
CA ALA A 43 -3.35 0.30 2.44
C ALA A 43 -2.76 1.18 1.32
N ILE A 44 -3.01 0.81 0.07
CA ILE A 44 -2.93 1.72 -1.07
C ILE A 44 -4.33 2.26 -1.28
N ASP A 45 -4.55 3.49 -0.79
CA ASP A 45 -5.87 4.14 -0.75
C ASP A 45 -6.11 5.10 -1.91
N TRP A 46 -5.06 5.35 -2.71
CA TRP A 46 -5.14 6.11 -3.95
C TRP A 46 -4.17 5.55 -4.98
N LEU A 47 -4.67 5.26 -6.18
CA LEU A 47 -3.86 4.91 -7.34
C LEU A 47 -4.69 5.09 -8.62
N CYS A 48 -4.12 5.80 -9.60
CA CYS A 48 -4.61 5.85 -10.97
C CYS A 48 -3.69 5.02 -11.85
N LEU A 49 -4.24 4.16 -12.71
CA LEU A 49 -3.45 3.41 -13.69
C LEU A 49 -4.05 3.59 -15.10
N PRO A 50 -3.21 3.65 -16.15
CA PRO A 50 -1.74 3.61 -16.11
C PRO A 50 -1.07 4.98 -15.86
N HIS A 51 -1.82 6.09 -15.88
CA HIS A 51 -1.27 7.44 -15.80
C HIS A 51 -1.88 8.27 -14.68
N PHE A 52 -1.22 9.35 -14.27
CA PHE A 52 -1.73 10.28 -13.25
C PHE A 52 -3.12 10.85 -13.56
N ASP A 53 -3.44 11.05 -14.85
CA ASP A 53 -4.70 11.60 -15.33
C ASP A 53 -5.74 10.51 -15.68
N SER A 54 -5.39 9.23 -15.52
CA SER A 54 -6.33 8.13 -15.69
C SER A 54 -7.38 8.11 -14.58
N PRO A 55 -8.57 7.54 -14.84
CA PRO A 55 -9.54 7.28 -13.78
C PRO A 55 -8.94 6.44 -12.65
N SER A 56 -9.35 6.74 -11.41
CA SER A 56 -8.80 6.04 -10.24
C SER A 56 -9.20 4.56 -10.26
N MET A 57 -8.26 3.70 -9.85
CA MET A 57 -8.52 2.31 -9.51
C MET A 57 -8.77 2.13 -8.01
N PHE A 58 -8.07 2.91 -7.18
CA PHE A 58 -8.30 3.01 -5.73
C PHE A 58 -8.51 4.47 -5.36
N ALA A 59 -9.47 4.73 -4.49
CA ALA A 59 -9.87 6.05 -4.03
C ALA A 59 -10.52 6.03 -2.63
N SER A 60 -10.25 5.01 -1.81
CA SER A 60 -10.72 4.93 -0.41
C SER A 60 -10.30 6.13 0.43
N LEU A 61 -9.23 6.83 0.04
CA LEU A 61 -8.82 8.10 0.65
C LEU A 61 -9.93 9.17 0.59
N LEU A 62 -10.73 9.18 -0.49
CA LEU A 62 -11.82 10.14 -0.69
C LEU A 62 -13.18 9.57 -0.26
N ASP A 63 -13.39 8.27 -0.49
CA ASP A 63 -14.62 7.56 -0.13
C ASP A 63 -14.27 6.16 0.39
N PRO A 64 -14.18 5.97 1.72
CA PRO A 64 -13.77 4.71 2.34
C PRO A 64 -14.64 3.50 1.99
N GLU A 65 -15.90 3.73 1.59
CA GLU A 65 -16.87 2.68 1.31
C GLU A 65 -16.86 2.28 -0.17
N ARG A 66 -16.69 3.24 -1.08
CA ARG A 66 -16.87 3.02 -2.52
C ARG A 66 -15.58 3.14 -3.33
N GLY A 67 -14.54 3.74 -2.77
CA GLY A 67 -13.30 4.05 -3.48
C GLY A 67 -12.38 2.86 -3.68
N GLY A 68 -12.54 1.79 -2.89
CA GLY A 68 -11.69 0.61 -3.00
C GLY A 68 -10.24 0.85 -2.57
N ARG A 69 -9.53 -0.24 -2.28
CA ARG A 69 -8.13 -0.21 -1.84
C ARG A 69 -7.42 -1.53 -2.09
N PHE A 70 -6.10 -1.51 -2.02
CA PHE A 70 -5.28 -2.70 -1.84
C PHE A 70 -4.57 -2.63 -0.50
N GLN A 71 -4.92 -3.49 0.46
CA GLN A 71 -4.33 -3.48 1.80
C GLN A 71 -3.67 -4.81 2.15
N VAL A 72 -2.49 -4.74 2.78
CA VAL A 72 -1.81 -5.86 3.44
C VAL A 72 -1.42 -5.39 4.83
N ALA A 73 -2.02 -5.97 5.87
CA ALA A 73 -1.84 -5.52 7.25
C ALA A 73 -2.00 -6.65 8.26
N PRO A 74 -1.43 -6.54 9.48
CA PRO A 74 -1.74 -7.45 10.56
C PRO A 74 -3.25 -7.52 10.81
N ALA A 75 -3.78 -8.73 10.95
CA ALA A 75 -5.21 -8.99 11.11
C ALA A 75 -5.75 -8.49 12.46
N LYS A 76 -4.88 -8.41 13.48
CA LYS A 76 -5.26 -7.99 14.83
C LYS A 76 -4.93 -6.51 15.04
N ARG A 77 -5.94 -5.73 15.42
CA ARG A 77 -5.79 -4.34 15.86
C ARG A 77 -5.88 -4.21 17.38
N PRO A 78 -5.24 -3.20 18.00
CA PRO A 78 -4.29 -2.28 17.38
C PRO A 78 -2.90 -2.91 17.18
N PHE A 79 -2.14 -2.37 16.22
CA PHE A 79 -0.73 -2.66 16.04
C PHE A 79 0.09 -1.37 15.87
N GLU A 80 1.39 -1.45 16.11
CA GLU A 80 2.32 -0.35 15.89
C GLU A 80 2.83 -0.38 14.45
N SER A 81 2.93 0.79 13.83
CA SER A 81 3.43 0.94 12.46
C SER A 81 4.45 2.07 12.33
N LEU A 82 5.46 1.82 11.52
CA LEU A 82 6.46 2.80 11.15
C LEU A 82 6.79 2.71 9.65
N GLN A 83 6.75 3.86 8.98
CA GLN A 83 7.15 3.97 7.59
C GLN A 83 8.47 4.71 7.42
N ALA A 84 9.32 4.18 6.55
CA ALA A 84 10.53 4.83 6.07
C ALA A 84 10.79 4.42 4.62
N TYR A 85 11.36 5.32 3.83
CA TYR A 85 11.93 4.93 2.55
C TYR A 85 13.30 4.29 2.80
N ASP A 86 13.61 3.26 2.02
CA ASP A 86 14.97 2.80 1.90
C ASP A 86 15.87 3.94 1.36
N SER A 87 17.10 3.96 1.84
CA SER A 87 17.93 5.16 1.76
C SER A 87 18.21 5.55 0.31
N GLN A 88 17.79 6.76 -0.07
CA GLN A 88 17.96 7.32 -1.41
C GLN A 88 17.20 6.57 -2.52
N THR A 89 16.15 5.84 -2.17
CA THR A 89 15.28 5.15 -3.14
C THR A 89 13.82 5.56 -2.96
N ASN A 90 12.96 5.20 -3.92
CA ASN A 90 11.50 5.29 -3.77
C ASN A 90 10.88 3.94 -3.35
N VAL A 91 11.67 3.09 -2.70
CA VAL A 91 11.21 1.84 -2.09
C VAL A 91 10.75 2.16 -0.67
N LEU A 92 9.48 1.89 -0.37
CA LEU A 92 8.88 2.15 0.91
C LEU A 92 8.92 0.90 1.79
N GLN A 93 9.35 1.04 3.03
CA GLN A 93 9.26 0.00 4.05
C GLN A 93 8.28 0.42 5.14
N THR A 94 7.26 -0.42 5.37
CA THR A 94 6.29 -0.28 6.45
C THR A 94 6.53 -1.41 7.46
N LEU A 95 7.09 -1.09 8.60
CA LEU A 95 7.30 -2.02 9.71
C LEU A 95 6.02 -2.11 10.55
N PHE A 96 5.52 -3.32 10.73
CA PHE A 96 4.42 -3.66 11.62
C PHE A 96 4.95 -4.36 12.87
N THR A 97 4.50 -3.94 14.03
CA THR A 97 4.82 -4.57 15.31
C THR A 97 3.52 -4.89 16.06
N GLU A 98 3.33 -6.16 16.40
CA GLU A 98 2.34 -6.60 17.38
C GLU A 98 3.06 -6.92 18.69
N PRO A 99 2.97 -6.06 19.74
CA PRO A 99 3.71 -6.26 20.98
C PRO A 99 3.50 -7.66 21.57
N GLY A 100 4.61 -8.35 21.84
CA GLY A 100 4.63 -9.72 22.38
C GLY A 100 4.31 -10.83 21.38
N HIS A 101 4.07 -10.52 20.10
CA HIS A 101 3.74 -11.51 19.06
C HIS A 101 4.78 -11.56 17.95
N GLY A 102 5.17 -10.41 17.39
CA GLY A 102 6.19 -10.39 16.34
C GLY A 102 6.33 -9.06 15.61
N VAL A 103 7.24 -9.06 14.64
CA VAL A 103 7.58 -7.93 13.78
C VAL A 103 7.61 -8.39 12.32
N ALA A 104 7.03 -7.59 11.43
CA ALA A 104 7.03 -7.83 9.99
C ALA A 104 7.28 -6.53 9.21
N CYS A 105 7.84 -6.65 8.02
CA CYS A 105 8.05 -5.53 7.11
C CYS A 105 7.27 -5.78 5.81
N LEU A 106 6.47 -4.78 5.41
CA LEU A 106 5.90 -4.69 4.08
C LEU A 106 6.74 -3.71 3.26
N THR A 107 7.36 -4.20 2.20
CA THR A 107 8.11 -3.39 1.23
C THR A 107 7.24 -3.14 0.00
N ASP A 108 6.96 -1.87 -0.29
CA ASP A 108 6.15 -1.42 -1.43
C ASP A 108 7.01 -0.60 -2.39
N PHE A 109 6.95 -0.90 -3.69
CA PHE A 109 7.60 -0.09 -4.72
C PHE A 109 6.93 -0.25 -6.09
N MET A 110 7.18 0.72 -6.97
CA MET A 110 6.78 0.65 -8.37
C MET A 110 8.05 0.64 -9.23
N PRO A 111 8.32 -0.45 -9.97
CA PRO A 111 9.50 -0.52 -10.81
C PRO A 111 9.48 0.55 -11.90
N TRP A 112 10.64 1.16 -12.13
CA TRP A 112 10.87 2.04 -13.28
C TRP A 112 11.95 1.45 -14.18
N THR A 113 11.78 1.59 -15.49
CA THR A 113 12.74 1.12 -16.49
C THR A 113 12.81 2.07 -17.68
N GLU A 114 13.99 2.20 -18.29
CA GLU A 114 14.21 2.92 -19.55
C GLU A 114 13.77 2.11 -20.78
N ASP A 115 13.47 0.81 -20.59
CA ASP A 115 13.02 -0.07 -21.67
C ASP A 115 11.56 0.25 -22.05
N THR A 116 11.40 0.92 -23.19
CA THR A 116 10.08 1.31 -23.73
C THR A 116 9.16 0.14 -24.09
N ARG A 117 9.66 -1.10 -24.06
CA ARG A 117 8.83 -2.31 -24.22
C ARG A 117 8.05 -2.64 -22.95
N PHE A 118 8.49 -2.17 -21.79
CA PHE A 118 7.72 -2.21 -20.56
C PHE A 118 6.68 -1.11 -20.60
N THR A 119 5.42 -1.52 -20.80
CA THR A 119 4.27 -0.61 -20.96
C THR A 119 3.26 -0.74 -19.84
N VAL A 120 3.56 -1.56 -18.83
CA VAL A 120 2.65 -1.88 -17.73
C VAL A 120 3.21 -1.29 -16.45
N SER A 121 2.42 -0.44 -15.79
CA SER A 121 2.69 0.00 -14.43
C SER A 121 2.40 -1.14 -13.46
N GLU A 122 3.35 -1.40 -12.58
CA GLU A 122 3.27 -2.47 -11.59
C GLU A 122 3.47 -1.93 -10.18
N VAL A 123 2.75 -2.50 -9.23
CA VAL A 123 3.00 -2.29 -7.80
C VAL A 123 3.48 -3.60 -7.21
N HIS A 124 4.71 -3.60 -6.71
CA HIS A 124 5.31 -4.74 -6.06
C HIS A 124 5.18 -4.57 -4.55
N ARG A 125 4.65 -5.59 -3.88
CA ARG A 125 4.42 -5.62 -2.43
C ARG A 125 5.01 -6.90 -1.86
N LEU A 126 6.05 -6.79 -1.05
CA LEU A 126 6.75 -7.92 -0.44
C LEU A 126 6.54 -7.89 1.08
N LEU A 127 5.93 -8.94 1.62
CA LEU A 127 5.73 -9.10 3.06
C LEU A 127 6.74 -10.10 3.63
N GLU A 128 7.50 -9.66 4.63
CA GLU A 128 8.48 -10.49 5.34
C GLU A 128 8.23 -10.43 6.84
N VAL A 129 8.14 -11.60 7.50
CA VAL A 129 8.10 -11.67 8.96
C VAL A 129 9.53 -11.82 9.48
N HIS A 130 10.00 -10.84 10.25
CA HIS A 130 11.37 -10.81 10.77
C HIS A 130 11.47 -11.48 12.14
N GLU A 131 10.41 -11.40 12.95
CA GLU A 131 10.37 -12.00 14.28
C GLU A 131 8.96 -12.53 14.60
N GLY A 132 8.91 -13.68 15.26
CA GLY A 132 7.67 -14.25 15.76
C GLY A 132 6.75 -14.76 14.65
N ALA A 133 5.44 -14.68 14.91
CA ALA A 133 4.40 -15.08 13.97
C ALA A 133 3.23 -14.12 14.06
N LEU A 134 2.81 -13.57 12.92
CA LEU A 134 1.67 -12.68 12.81
C LEU A 134 0.69 -13.24 11.77
N GLN A 135 -0.58 -12.91 11.94
CA GLN A 135 -1.62 -13.19 10.95
C GLN A 135 -1.87 -11.91 10.15
N PHE A 136 -2.08 -12.06 8.84
CA PHE A 136 -2.28 -10.94 7.93
C PHE A 136 -3.60 -11.07 7.19
N ASP A 137 -4.27 -9.93 7.03
CA ASP A 137 -5.38 -9.79 6.10
C ASP A 137 -4.88 -9.11 4.81
N VAL A 138 -5.36 -9.63 3.68
CA VAL A 138 -5.13 -9.06 2.36
C VAL A 138 -6.48 -8.65 1.77
N VAL A 139 -6.66 -7.35 1.54
CA VAL A 139 -7.84 -6.80 0.89
C VAL A 139 -7.44 -6.35 -0.50
N PHE A 140 -8.02 -6.96 -1.53
CA PHE A 140 -7.87 -6.52 -2.92
C PHE A 140 -9.25 -6.12 -3.46
N ASP A 141 -9.57 -4.83 -3.39
CA ASP A 141 -10.88 -4.27 -3.79
C ASP A 141 -10.73 -3.14 -4.81
N PRO A 142 -10.37 -3.43 -6.07
CA PRO A 142 -10.26 -2.43 -7.13
C PRO A 142 -11.63 -1.88 -7.56
N ARG A 143 -11.69 -0.57 -7.79
CA ARG A 143 -12.89 0.18 -8.19
C ARG A 143 -12.55 1.07 -9.39
N PHE A 144 -12.67 0.49 -10.58
CA PHE A 144 -12.34 1.17 -11.84
C PHE A 144 -13.29 2.34 -12.13
N ASP A 145 -12.83 3.27 -12.97
CA ASP A 145 -13.58 4.46 -13.39
C ASP A 145 -14.20 5.23 -12.22
N TYR A 146 -13.38 5.52 -11.19
CA TYR A 146 -13.83 6.21 -9.97
C TYR A 146 -14.94 5.45 -9.20
N GLY A 147 -15.00 4.12 -9.35
CA GLY A 147 -16.05 3.28 -8.76
C GLY A 147 -17.44 3.52 -9.36
N ARG A 148 -17.54 4.02 -10.60
CA ARG A 148 -18.82 4.32 -11.27
C ARG A 148 -19.58 3.07 -11.71
N GLY A 149 -18.89 1.97 -11.98
CA GLY A 149 -19.52 0.72 -12.39
C GLY A 149 -19.08 -0.49 -11.60
N GLU A 150 -19.66 -1.64 -11.94
CA GLU A 150 -19.39 -2.90 -11.28
C GLU A 150 -17.97 -3.39 -11.62
N THR A 151 -17.15 -3.61 -10.58
CA THR A 151 -15.91 -4.38 -10.71
C THR A 151 -16.21 -5.85 -10.43
N ARG A 152 -15.74 -6.73 -11.32
CA ARG A 152 -15.76 -8.19 -11.10
C ARG A 152 -14.36 -8.67 -10.77
N VAL A 153 -14.24 -9.48 -9.72
CA VAL A 153 -12.98 -10.10 -9.31
C VAL A 153 -13.12 -11.62 -9.44
N GLU A 154 -12.20 -12.23 -10.18
CA GLU A 154 -12.12 -13.68 -10.36
C GLU A 154 -10.79 -14.18 -9.80
N ILE A 155 -10.85 -15.21 -8.95
CA ILE A 155 -9.65 -15.90 -8.48
C ILE A 155 -9.18 -16.87 -9.57
N ALA A 156 -7.92 -16.72 -9.97
CA ALA A 156 -7.21 -17.56 -10.91
C ALA A 156 -6.13 -18.39 -10.20
N GLU A 157 -5.46 -19.28 -10.93
CA GLU A 157 -4.45 -20.21 -10.37
C GLU A 157 -3.30 -19.50 -9.63
N HIS A 158 -2.89 -18.32 -10.11
CA HIS A 158 -1.73 -17.58 -9.58
C HIS A 158 -2.10 -16.20 -9.02
N GLY A 159 -3.38 -15.90 -8.81
CA GLY A 159 -3.78 -14.59 -8.27
C GLY A 159 -5.25 -14.27 -8.48
N ALA A 160 -5.57 -12.98 -8.53
CA ALA A 160 -6.91 -12.50 -8.82
C ALA A 160 -6.88 -11.55 -10.03
N VAL A 161 -7.91 -11.63 -10.86
CA VAL A 161 -8.10 -10.72 -12.01
C VAL A 161 -9.34 -9.89 -11.74
N ALA A 162 -9.16 -8.56 -11.75
CA ALA A 162 -10.25 -7.61 -11.65
C ALA A 162 -10.56 -6.99 -13.01
N ARG A 163 -11.85 -6.87 -13.34
CA ARG A 163 -12.33 -6.25 -14.58
C ARG A 163 -13.39 -5.21 -14.27
N GLY A 164 -13.21 -4.01 -14.80
CA GLY A 164 -14.18 -2.92 -14.73
C GLY A 164 -15.16 -2.94 -15.90
N PRO A 165 -16.12 -2.01 -15.92
CA PRO A 165 -16.93 -1.74 -17.10
C PRO A 165 -16.01 -1.20 -18.20
N ASN A 166 -16.06 -1.84 -19.38
CA ASN A 166 -15.29 -1.58 -20.60
C ASN A 166 -14.52 -0.26 -20.70
#